data_AF-A0A7C1M829-F1
#
_entry.id   AF-A0A7C1M829-F1
#
_cell.length_a   1.000
_cell.length_b   1.000
_cell.length_c   1.000
_cell.angle_alpha   90.00
_cell.angle_beta   90.00
_cell.angle_gamma   90.00
#
_symmetry.space_group_name_H-M   'P 1'
#
loop_
_entity.id
_entity.type
_entity.pdbx_description
1 polymer ?
#
loop_
_entity_poly.entity_id
_entity_poly.type
_entity_poly.pdbx_seq_one_letter_code
_entity_poly.pdbx_strand_id
1 'polypeptide(L)'
;MDREDMIERYARFLREYVDDEGKEVYLNKLKDLLTVSPKRSLEIDWTHLNSFDPELAEELLKNPEESILAAEDAIQIVLREPPIEKKEEFTAHARFYNLPKTLLVKELGSE
;
A
#
# COMPACT_ATOMS: atom_id res chain seq x y z
N MET A 1 -5.79 -5.73 14.36
CA MET A 1 -6.49 -6.28 13.18
C MET A 1 -5.78 -7.56 12.78
N ASP A 2 -6.48 -8.62 12.35
CA ASP A 2 -5.81 -9.84 11.90
C ASP A 2 -5.27 -9.70 10.46
N ARG A 3 -4.30 -10.54 10.08
CA ARG A 3 -3.59 -10.42 8.78
C ARG A 3 -4.50 -10.53 7.57
N GLU A 4 -5.46 -11.45 7.60
CA GLU A 4 -6.41 -11.64 6.50
C GLU A 4 -7.30 -10.40 6.30
N ASP A 5 -7.80 -9.80 7.39
CA ASP A 5 -8.60 -8.56 7.33
C ASP A 5 -7.78 -7.39 6.77
N MET A 6 -6.49 -7.28 7.15
CA MET A 6 -5.58 -6.27 6.58
C MET A 6 -5.43 -6.45 5.06
N ILE A 7 -5.22 -7.68 4.59
CA ILE A 7 -5.05 -7.98 3.16
C ILE A 7 -6.29 -7.56 2.38
N GLU A 8 -7.48 -7.92 2.86
CA GLU A 8 -8.74 -7.57 2.20
C GLU A 8 -8.95 -6.05 2.13
N ARG A 9 -8.69 -5.34 3.23
CA ARG A 9 -8.82 -3.87 3.27
C ARG A 9 -7.79 -3.17 2.37
N TYR A 10 -6.54 -3.64 2.34
CA TYR A 10 -5.53 -3.13 1.41
C TYR A 10 -5.92 -3.40 -0.05
N ALA A 11 -6.41 -4.61 -0.38
CA ALA A 11 -6.84 -4.94 -1.73
C ALA A 11 -8.02 -4.05 -2.17
N ARG A 12 -8.95 -3.76 -1.26
CA ARG A 12 -10.03 -2.78 -1.49
C ARG A 12 -9.46 -1.38 -1.75
N PHE A 13 -8.59 -0.88 -0.89
CA PHE A 13 -7.93 0.42 -1.05
C PHE A 13 -7.21 0.57 -2.39
N LEU A 14 -6.41 -0.43 -2.78
CA LEU A 14 -5.66 -0.41 -4.04
C LEU A 14 -6.55 -0.37 -5.28
N ARG A 15 -7.77 -0.94 -5.20
CA ARG A 15 -8.75 -0.97 -6.28
C ARG A 15 -9.62 0.27 -6.33
N GLU A 16 -10.07 0.77 -5.18
CA GLU A 16 -11.18 1.71 -5.08
C GLU A 16 -10.75 3.15 -4.75
N TYR A 17 -9.53 3.36 -4.27
CA TYR A 17 -9.10 4.71 -3.91
C TYR A 17 -9.00 5.61 -5.14
N VAL A 18 -9.73 6.73 -5.06
CA VAL A 18 -9.68 7.85 -6.00
C VAL A 18 -9.21 9.10 -5.26
N ASP A 19 -8.42 9.94 -5.94
CA ASP A 19 -8.05 11.25 -5.42
C ASP A 19 -9.19 12.27 -5.57
N ASP A 20 -8.96 13.50 -5.13
CA ASP A 20 -9.92 14.62 -5.23
C ASP A 20 -10.34 14.95 -6.68
N GLU A 21 -9.57 14.52 -7.68
CA GLU A 21 -9.87 14.69 -9.10
C GLU A 21 -10.62 13.49 -9.70
N GLY A 22 -10.92 12.46 -8.89
CA GLY A 22 -11.61 11.24 -9.30
C GLY A 22 -10.71 10.23 -10.02
N LYS A 23 -9.39 10.36 -9.92
CA LYS A 23 -8.44 9.46 -10.58
C LYS A 23 -8.12 8.26 -9.68
N GLU A 24 -8.19 7.06 -10.25
CA GLU A 24 -7.79 5.79 -9.61
C GLU A 24 -6.26 5.74 -9.42
N VAL A 25 -5.75 6.36 -8.36
CA VAL A 25 -4.31 6.58 -8.18
C VAL A 25 -3.54 5.26 -8.15
N TYR A 26 -3.96 4.32 -7.31
CA TYR A 26 -3.20 3.09 -7.05
C TYR A 26 -3.37 2.06 -8.16
N LEU A 27 -4.57 1.94 -8.72
CA LEU A 27 -4.79 1.07 -9.86
C LEU A 27 -3.94 1.48 -11.07
N ASN A 28 -3.83 2.79 -11.34
CA ASN A 28 -2.94 3.30 -12.38
C ASN A 28 -1.46 3.05 -12.05
N LYS A 29 -1.03 3.30 -10.80
CA LYS A 29 0.34 2.96 -10.36
C LYS A 29 0.67 1.48 -10.55
N LEU A 30 -0.27 0.57 -10.22
CA LEU A 30 -0.09 -0.87 -10.42
C LEU A 30 0.07 -1.25 -11.90
N LYS A 31 -0.70 -0.62 -12.80
CA LYS A 31 -0.52 -0.77 -14.25
C LYS A 31 0.85 -0.24 -14.73
N ASP A 32 1.30 0.88 -14.17
CA ASP A 32 2.59 1.49 -14.50
C ASP A 32 3.78 0.62 -14.05
N LEU A 33 3.66 -0.08 -12.91
CA LEU A 33 4.69 -1.03 -12.43
C LEU A 33 5.04 -2.10 -13.46
N LEU A 34 4.07 -2.48 -14.30
CA LEU A 34 4.22 -3.54 -15.30
C LEU A 34 4.74 -3.03 -16.66
N THR A 35 4.65 -1.72 -16.93
CA THR A 35 4.85 -1.16 -18.28
C THR A 35 6.09 -0.27 -18.41
N VAL A 36 6.46 0.47 -17.37
CA VAL A 36 7.58 1.41 -17.39
C VAL A 36 8.70 0.87 -16.49
N SER A 37 9.76 0.30 -17.08
CA SER A 37 10.98 -0.20 -16.43
C SER A 37 10.75 -0.84 -15.05
N PRO A 38 10.65 -2.18 -14.93
CA PRO A 38 10.01 -2.86 -13.80
C PRO A 38 10.47 -2.33 -12.44
N LYS A 39 9.72 -1.36 -11.92
CA LYS A 39 9.89 -0.87 -10.56
C LYS A 39 9.32 -1.95 -9.66
N ARG A 40 10.09 -2.38 -8.68
CA ARG A 40 9.68 -3.45 -7.77
C ARG A 40 9.04 -2.90 -6.49
N SER A 41 8.55 -1.67 -6.50
CA SER A 41 7.95 -1.05 -5.32
C SER A 41 6.77 -0.17 -5.67
N LEU A 42 5.65 -0.39 -5.00
CA LEU A 42 4.48 0.49 -5.01
C LEU A 42 4.62 1.52 -3.89
N GLU A 43 4.60 2.80 -4.26
CA GLU A 43 4.63 3.92 -3.31
C GLU A 43 3.21 4.29 -2.88
N ILE A 44 2.94 4.16 -1.57
CA ILE A 44 1.65 4.38 -0.92
C ILE A 44 1.74 5.60 0.00
N ASP A 45 0.87 6.59 -0.25
CA ASP A 45 0.73 7.75 0.62
C ASP A 45 -0.09 7.37 1.84
N TRP A 46 0.50 7.54 3.04
CA TRP A 46 -0.21 7.25 4.28
C TRP A 46 -1.47 8.11 4.44
N THR A 47 -1.48 9.35 3.94
CA THR A 47 -2.65 10.22 4.06
C THR A 47 -3.82 9.72 3.22
N HIS A 48 -3.55 9.12 2.05
CA HIS A 48 -4.58 8.48 1.23
C HIS A 48 -5.17 7.27 1.96
N LEU A 49 -4.30 6.42 2.53
CA LEU A 49 -4.72 5.27 3.32
C LEU A 49 -5.57 5.71 4.51
N ASN A 50 -5.11 6.71 5.25
CA ASN A 50 -5.82 7.25 6.41
C ASN A 50 -7.16 7.91 6.03
N SER A 51 -7.26 8.55 4.86
CA SER A 51 -8.52 9.12 4.37
C SER A 51 -9.54 8.05 3.97
N PHE A 52 -9.06 6.89 3.53
CA PHE A 52 -9.89 5.79 3.04
C PHE A 52 -10.29 4.82 4.15
N ASP A 53 -9.33 4.41 4.98
CA ASP A 53 -9.49 3.48 6.09
C ASP A 53 -8.57 3.90 7.25
N PRO A 54 -9.05 4.77 8.17
CA PRO A 54 -8.27 5.25 9.30
C PRO A 54 -7.78 4.14 10.23
N GLU A 55 -8.55 3.06 10.39
CA GLU A 55 -8.17 1.93 11.24
C GLU A 55 -6.98 1.18 10.66
N LEU A 56 -7.00 0.92 9.35
CA LEU A 56 -5.88 0.28 8.65
C LEU A 56 -4.61 1.17 8.68
N ALA A 57 -4.78 2.48 8.53
CA ALA A 57 -3.67 3.44 8.60
C ALA A 57 -3.05 3.53 10.01
N GLU A 58 -3.86 3.40 11.06
CA GLU A 58 -3.37 3.31 12.44
C GLU A 58 -2.66 1.97 12.69
N GLU A 59 -3.21 0.86 12.17
CA GLU A 59 -2.60 -0.47 12.28
C GLU A 59 -1.20 -0.51 11.64
N LEU A 60 -1.00 0.15 10.49
CA LEU A 60 0.32 0.31 9.86
C LEU A 60 1.36 0.97 10.78
N LEU A 61 0.94 1.90 11.65
CA LEU A 61 1.86 2.55 12.59
C LEU A 61 2.12 1.68 13.84
N LYS A 62 1.14 0.89 14.26
CA LYS A 62 1.24 0.01 15.43
C LYS A 62 2.04 -1.26 15.13
N ASN A 63 1.75 -1.90 14.00
CA ASN A 63 2.31 -3.18 13.59
C ASN A 63 2.82 -3.10 12.13
N PRO A 64 3.89 -2.32 11.88
CA PRO A 64 4.34 -2.01 10.52
C PRO A 64 4.79 -3.24 9.73
N GLU A 65 5.45 -4.20 10.35
CA GLU A 65 5.95 -5.41 9.67
C GLU A 65 4.80 -6.23 9.06
N GLU A 66 3.82 -6.62 9.88
CA GLU A 66 2.65 -7.37 9.43
C GLU A 66 1.80 -6.57 8.44
N SER A 67 1.65 -5.27 8.66
CA SER A 67 0.87 -4.40 7.77
C SER A 67 1.52 -4.25 6.39
N ILE A 68 2.86 -4.14 6.32
CA ILE A 68 3.60 -4.10 5.06
C ILE A 68 3.46 -5.43 4.32
N LEU A 69 3.62 -6.57 5.02
CA LEU A 69 3.43 -7.89 4.41
C LEU A 69 2.00 -8.10 3.89
N ALA A 70 1.00 -7.63 4.63
CA ALA A 70 -0.39 -7.67 4.18
C ALA A 70 -0.63 -6.79 2.94
N ALA A 71 -0.01 -5.62 2.87
CA ALA A 71 -0.08 -4.75 1.70
C ALA A 71 0.62 -5.38 0.47
N GLU A 72 1.77 -6.05 0.65
CA GLU A 72 2.46 -6.78 -0.42
C GLU A 72 1.61 -7.93 -0.97
N ASP A 73 0.96 -8.71 -0.10
CA ASP A 73 0.02 -9.75 -0.52
C ASP A 73 -1.19 -9.18 -1.25
N ALA A 74 -1.75 -8.06 -0.76
CA ALA A 74 -2.83 -7.37 -1.43
C ALA A 74 -2.44 -6.90 -2.83
N ILE A 75 -1.20 -6.42 -3.04
CA ILE A 75 -0.67 -6.09 -4.37
C ILE A 75 -0.71 -7.33 -5.27
N GLN A 76 -0.25 -8.50 -4.78
CA GLN A 76 -0.27 -9.73 -5.58
C GLN A 76 -1.69 -10.15 -5.99
N ILE A 77 -2.66 -10.01 -5.09
CA ILE A 77 -4.07 -10.30 -5.36
C ILE A 77 -4.59 -9.39 -6.47
N VAL A 78 -4.45 -8.07 -6.29
CA VAL A 78 -4.99 -7.08 -7.24
C VAL A 78 -4.34 -7.20 -8.63
N LEU A 79 -3.05 -7.51 -8.70
CA LEU A 79 -2.37 -7.73 -9.98
C LEU A 79 -2.91 -8.93 -10.76
N ARG A 80 -3.47 -9.95 -10.08
CA ARG A 80 -4.02 -11.16 -10.71
C ARG A 80 -5.49 -11.02 -11.09
N GLU A 81 -6.16 -9.97 -10.61
CA GLU A 81 -7.57 -9.70 -10.88
C GLU A 81 -7.76 -8.72 -12.05
N PRO A 82 -8.96 -8.66 -12.66
CA PRO A 82 -9.33 -7.57 -13.55
C PRO A 82 -9.24 -6.22 -12.82
N PRO A 83 -8.77 -5.14 -13.48
CA PRO A 83 -8.47 -5.03 -14.91
C PRO A 83 -7.01 -5.30 -15.31
N ILE A 84 -6.16 -5.87 -14.44
CA ILE A 84 -4.72 -6.04 -14.71
C ILE A 84 -4.40 -7.43 -15.26
N GLU A 85 -4.89 -8.49 -14.62
CA GLU A 85 -4.74 -9.90 -15.06
C GLU A 85 -3.29 -10.34 -15.38
N LYS A 86 -2.32 -9.95 -14.54
CA LYS A 86 -0.92 -10.35 -14.67
C LYS A 86 -0.75 -11.84 -14.31
N LYS A 87 -0.35 -12.64 -15.29
CA LYS A 87 -0.20 -14.10 -15.15
C LYS A 87 1.14 -14.57 -14.58
N GLU A 88 2.19 -13.76 -14.72
CA GLU A 88 3.52 -14.10 -14.24
C GLU A 88 3.71 -13.65 -12.80
N GLU A 89 4.52 -14.40 -12.04
CA GLU A 89 4.90 -14.00 -10.69
C GLU A 89 5.66 -12.67 -10.73
N PHE A 90 5.20 -11.71 -9.92
CA PHE A 90 5.77 -10.37 -9.87
C PHE A 90 5.91 -9.92 -8.42
N THR A 91 7.11 -10.01 -7.86
CA THR A 91 7.36 -9.53 -6.50
C THR A 91 7.45 -8.00 -6.49
N ALA A 92 6.52 -7.37 -5.79
CA ALA A 92 6.48 -5.93 -5.55
C ALA A 92 6.42 -5.64 -4.06
N HIS A 93 7.20 -4.65 -3.64
CA HIS A 93 7.27 -4.19 -2.27
C HIS A 93 6.34 -3.01 -2.01
N ALA A 94 5.68 -2.99 -0.86
CA ALA A 94 4.91 -1.83 -0.41
C ALA A 94 5.84 -0.82 0.27
N ARG A 95 5.81 0.45 -0.16
CA ARG A 95 6.58 1.54 0.46
C ARG A 95 5.66 2.66 0.88
N PHE A 96 5.58 2.90 2.18
CA PHE A 96 4.76 3.95 2.75
C PHE A 96 5.56 5.23 2.95
N TYR A 97 4.95 6.36 2.61
CA TYR A 97 5.52 7.69 2.83
C TYR A 97 4.46 8.64 3.40
N ASN A 98 4.88 9.86 3.78
CA ASN A 98 4.01 10.87 4.37
C ASN A 98 3.39 10.43 5.71
N LEU A 99 4.15 9.69 6.52
CA LEU A 99 3.73 9.24 7.86
C LEU A 99 3.45 10.45 8.77
N PRO A 100 2.50 10.35 9.73
CA PRO A 100 2.03 11.50 10.50
C PRO A 100 3.04 12.04 11.52
N LYS A 101 4.14 11.31 11.76
CA LYS A 101 5.22 11.72 12.67
C LYS A 101 6.54 11.76 11.94
N THR A 102 7.25 12.87 12.09
CA THR A 102 8.66 13.00 11.71
C THR A 102 9.47 13.14 12.99
N LEU A 103 10.49 12.29 13.15
CA LEU A 103 11.39 12.31 14.30
C LEU A 103 12.76 12.80 13.84
N LEU A 104 13.38 13.68 14.61
CA LEU A 104 14.78 14.04 14.40
C LEU A 104 15.67 12.88 14.86
N VAL A 105 16.78 12.64 14.17
CA VAL A 105 17.70 11.54 14.52
C VAL A 105 18.17 11.64 15.99
N LYS A 106 18.34 12.86 16.51
CA LYS A 106 18.71 13.11 17.91
C LYS A 106 17.64 12.73 18.94
N GLU A 107 16.41 12.54 18.51
CA GLU A 107 15.27 12.13 19.35
C GLU A 107 15.11 10.61 19.38
N LEU A 108 15.83 9.89 18.51
CA LEU A 108 15.91 8.43 18.52
C LEU A 108 16.91 8.00 19.60
N GLY A 109 16.41 7.77 20.81
CA GLY A 109 17.13 7.09 21.88
C GLY A 109 16.91 5.58 21.80
N SER A 110 17.97 4.79 21.94
CA SER A 110 17.83 3.38 22.33
C SER A 110 17.57 3.37 23.84
N GLU A 111 16.32 3.21 24.26
CA GLU A 111 16.02 2.74 25.62
C GLU A 111 16.36 1.24 25.75
#